data_AF-A0A2C5Y8D0-F1
#
_entry.id   AF-A0A2C5Y8D0-F1
#
_cell.length_a   1.000
_cell.length_b   1.000
_cell.length_c   1.000
_cell.angle_alpha   90.00
_cell.angle_beta   90.00
_cell.angle_gamma   90.00
#
_symmetry.space_group_name_H-M   'P 1'
#
loop_
_entity.id
_entity.type
_entity.pdbx_description
1 polymer ?
#
loop_
_entity_poly.entity_id
_entity_poly.type
_entity_poly.pdbx_seq_one_letter_code
_entity_poly.pdbx_strand_id
1 'polypeptide(L)'
;MGYASLRSIFTDRFSRGATRYTYVRDDDSNEGSSAEIKYIAPRRGWSLAGLKIPCLVVFCALLSSAITSLSLRRFPPTCQPERLLKTPVPDFPKEIRLFELNDLYSDPPSPETDAAWNALLPFGRGYVFVDEPAEHNLEPGIETDWGQIYSVSMYHQMHCLGLVRRNYWRLLNAVMENSTDAYAEAEHQFVNSHTGHCFDYFRQSFECSADMTLEWPRLEEDGRRYQVDGGDIPHVCASKQALKQYMDVYHFNNSHNNDIAA
;
A
#
# COMPACT_ATOMS: atom_id res chain seq x y z
N MET A 1 1.28 47.61 -21.63
CA MET A 1 2.20 47.33 -20.49
C MET A 1 2.16 45.81 -20.30
N GLY A 2 3.03 45.00 -20.91
CA GLY A 2 4.46 44.80 -20.59
C GLY A 2 4.55 43.92 -19.32
N TYR A 3 5.10 42.69 -19.28
CA TYR A 3 6.23 42.07 -19.98
C TYR A 3 6.17 40.51 -19.94
N ALA A 4 6.79 39.90 -20.97
CA ALA A 4 7.56 38.63 -21.07
C ALA A 4 7.40 37.52 -20.00
N SER A 5 7.07 36.26 -20.36
CA SER A 5 7.89 35.21 -21.01
C SER A 5 9.07 34.67 -20.18
N LEU A 6 8.91 33.48 -19.59
CA LEU A 6 9.98 32.51 -19.34
C LEU A 6 9.41 31.06 -19.34
N ARG A 7 9.41 30.42 -20.52
CA ARG A 7 9.52 28.96 -20.68
C ARG A 7 10.95 28.67 -21.13
N SER A 8 11.74 28.01 -20.30
CA SER A 8 13.00 27.37 -20.70
C SER A 8 13.53 26.56 -19.51
N ILE A 9 13.53 25.24 -19.63
CA ILE A 9 14.63 24.31 -19.33
C ILE A 9 14.10 22.92 -19.75
N PHE A 10 14.96 22.14 -20.42
CA PHE A 10 14.71 20.87 -21.11
C PHE A 10 14.30 20.96 -22.58
N THR A 11 15.19 21.52 -23.40
CA THR A 11 15.46 20.96 -24.73
C THR A 11 16.97 20.99 -24.96
N ASP A 12 17.63 19.85 -24.82
CA ASP A 12 18.70 19.53 -25.76
C ASP A 12 18.87 18.02 -25.93
N ARG A 13 19.14 17.64 -27.17
CA ARG A 13 19.63 16.34 -27.62
C ARG A 13 18.62 15.19 -27.81
N PHE A 14 17.76 15.33 -28.81
CA PHE A 14 17.40 14.22 -29.71
C PHE A 14 17.25 14.76 -31.14
N SER A 15 18.38 14.91 -31.85
CA SER A 15 18.37 15.15 -33.28
C SER A 15 18.00 13.88 -34.03
N ARG A 16 16.96 14.03 -34.83
CA ARG A 16 16.36 13.09 -35.77
C ARG A 16 17.40 12.50 -36.71
N GLY A 17 17.61 11.19 -36.65
CA GLY A 17 18.20 10.40 -37.72
C GLY A 17 17.07 9.81 -38.58
N ALA A 18 16.75 10.46 -39.70
CA ALA A 18 15.85 9.90 -40.70
C ALA A 18 16.59 8.81 -41.48
N THR A 19 16.16 7.55 -41.36
CA THR A 19 16.69 6.43 -42.13
C THR A 19 16.24 6.59 -43.58
N ARG A 20 17.14 7.09 -44.44
CA ARG A 20 16.91 7.25 -45.87
C ARG A 20 17.20 5.91 -46.54
N TYR A 21 16.17 5.17 -46.93
CA TYR A 21 16.31 4.04 -47.85
C TYR A 21 16.70 4.61 -49.22
N THR A 22 17.93 4.34 -49.67
CA THR A 22 18.35 4.59 -51.06
C THR A 22 18.21 3.31 -51.85
N TYR A 23 17.23 3.30 -52.76
CA TYR A 23 17.12 2.32 -53.84
C TYR A 23 18.30 2.57 -54.79
N VAL A 24 19.27 1.65 -54.83
CA VAL A 24 20.32 1.68 -55.85
C VAL A 24 19.79 0.94 -57.07
N ARG A 25 19.89 1.64 -58.19
CA ARG A 25 19.38 1.29 -59.51
C ARG A 25 20.41 0.38 -60.19
N ASP A 26 19.97 -0.76 -60.71
CA ASP A 26 20.80 -1.62 -61.54
C ASP A 26 21.12 -0.91 -62.87
N ASP A 27 22.40 -0.74 -63.16
CA ASP A 27 22.91 -0.33 -64.47
C ASP A 27 23.90 -1.40 -64.93
N ASP A 28 23.38 -2.31 -65.76
CA ASP A 28 24.17 -3.30 -66.50
C ASP A 28 24.78 -2.63 -67.72
N SER A 29 26.10 -2.44 -67.71
CA SER A 29 26.97 -2.64 -68.88
C SER A 29 28.40 -2.25 -68.51
N ASN A 30 29.32 -3.23 -68.50
CA ASN A 30 30.30 -3.37 -69.59
C ASN A 30 31.41 -4.37 -69.21
N GLU A 31 31.71 -5.26 -70.16
CA GLU A 31 33.00 -5.87 -70.48
C GLU A 31 33.88 -6.51 -69.38
N GLY A 32 33.92 -7.84 -69.43
CA GLY A 32 35.11 -8.56 -69.89
C GLY A 32 36.42 -8.32 -69.14
N SER A 33 36.62 -9.04 -68.04
CA SER A 33 37.95 -9.48 -67.63
C SER A 33 37.83 -10.77 -66.82
N SER A 34 38.36 -11.86 -67.36
CA SER A 34 38.45 -13.15 -66.71
C SER A 34 39.42 -13.06 -65.52
N ALA A 35 38.92 -12.66 -64.36
CA ALA A 35 39.63 -12.81 -63.10
C ALA A 35 39.45 -14.26 -62.63
N GLU A 36 40.52 -15.04 -62.72
CA GLU A 36 40.61 -16.39 -62.18
C GLU A 36 40.37 -16.34 -60.66
N ILE A 37 39.16 -16.71 -60.21
CA ILE A 37 38.84 -16.81 -58.79
C ILE A 37 39.61 -18.01 -58.23
N LYS A 38 40.79 -17.75 -57.65
CA LYS A 38 41.46 -18.73 -56.79
C LYS A 38 40.57 -18.98 -55.58
N TYR A 39 39.89 -20.13 -55.58
CA TYR A 39 39.24 -20.68 -54.41
C TYR A 39 40.31 -20.95 -53.34
N ILE A 40 40.49 -20.00 -52.41
CA ILE A 40 41.20 -20.25 -51.17
C ILE A 40 40.24 -21.04 -50.30
N ALA A 41 40.42 -22.36 -50.28
CA ALA A 41 39.68 -23.23 -49.36
C ALA A 41 39.80 -22.66 -47.93
N PRO A 42 38.69 -22.45 -47.19
CA PRO A 42 38.79 -21.99 -45.82
C PRO A 42 39.57 -23.05 -45.05
N ARG A 43 40.78 -22.70 -44.62
CA ARG A 43 41.51 -23.49 -43.63
C ARG A 43 40.68 -23.46 -42.36
N ARG A 44 39.81 -24.44 -42.19
CA ARG A 44 39.04 -24.71 -40.97
C ARG A 44 39.99 -25.32 -39.94
N GLY A 45 41.04 -24.58 -39.58
CA GLY A 45 41.80 -24.82 -38.38
C GLY A 45 40.96 -24.32 -37.23
N TRP A 46 40.29 -25.24 -36.51
CA TRP A 46 39.76 -24.92 -35.20
C TRP A 46 40.98 -24.65 -34.32
N SER A 47 41.39 -23.39 -34.23
CA SER A 47 42.43 -23.03 -33.28
C SER A 47 41.83 -23.27 -31.90
N LEU A 48 42.58 -23.97 -31.04
CA LEU A 48 42.21 -24.16 -29.63
C LEU A 48 41.98 -22.83 -28.90
N ALA A 49 42.31 -21.68 -29.52
CA ALA A 49 42.01 -20.34 -29.02
C ALA A 49 40.53 -19.95 -29.15
N GLY A 50 39.77 -20.49 -30.12
CA GLY A 50 38.35 -20.20 -30.31
C GLY A 50 37.42 -20.78 -29.24
N LEU A 51 37.87 -21.83 -28.52
CA LEU A 51 37.13 -22.46 -27.43
C LEU A 51 37.38 -21.78 -26.07
N LYS A 52 38.48 -21.03 -25.93
CA LYS A 52 38.87 -20.39 -24.66
C LYS A 52 37.95 -19.24 -24.26
N ILE A 53 37.52 -18.45 -25.25
CA ILE A 53 36.63 -17.30 -25.03
C ILE A 53 35.26 -17.73 -24.47
N PRO A 54 34.53 -18.69 -25.08
CA PRO A 54 33.26 -19.12 -24.51
C PRO A 54 33.41 -19.82 -23.15
N CYS A 55 34.47 -20.60 -22.93
CA CYS A 55 34.74 -21.19 -21.62
C CYS A 55 35.02 -20.13 -20.54
N LEU A 56 35.75 -19.06 -20.86
CA LEU A 56 36.01 -17.95 -19.95
C LEU A 56 34.70 -17.22 -19.60
N VAL A 57 33.83 -16.98 -20.59
CA VAL A 57 32.53 -16.32 -20.38
C VAL A 57 31.64 -17.15 -19.46
N VAL A 58 31.54 -18.47 -19.69
CA VAL A 58 30.76 -19.38 -18.84
C VAL A 58 31.34 -19.43 -17.42
N PHE A 59 32.67 -19.50 -17.28
CA PHE A 59 33.33 -19.49 -15.98
C PHE A 59 33.05 -18.20 -15.20
N CYS A 60 33.15 -17.04 -15.86
CA CYS A 60 32.83 -15.75 -15.25
C CYS A 60 31.36 -15.65 -14.85
N ALA A 61 30.43 -16.19 -15.64
CA ALA A 61 29.00 -16.21 -15.33
C ALA A 61 28.66 -17.12 -14.13
N LEU A 62 29.32 -18.29 -14.03
CA LEU A 62 29.18 -19.18 -12.88
C LEU A 62 29.80 -18.57 -11.62
N LEU A 63 30.94 -17.91 -11.76
CA LEU A 63 31.59 -17.23 -10.64
C LEU A 63 30.75 -16.05 -10.14
N SER A 64 30.19 -15.24 -11.04
CA SER A 64 29.32 -14.12 -10.66
C SER A 64 28.02 -14.61 -10.03
N SER A 65 27.42 -15.69 -10.53
CA SER A 65 26.22 -16.27 -9.90
C SER A 65 26.52 -16.87 -8.53
N ALA A 66 27.67 -17.54 -8.36
CA ALA A 66 28.11 -18.10 -7.09
C ALA A 66 28.40 -17.00 -6.07
N ILE A 67 29.11 -15.93 -6.46
CA ILE A 67 29.36 -14.76 -5.61
C ILE A 67 28.05 -14.08 -5.25
N THR A 68 27.15 -13.85 -6.21
CA THR A 68 25.84 -13.23 -5.94
C THR A 68 25.03 -14.09 -4.99
N SER A 69 25.01 -15.41 -5.18
CA SER A 69 24.32 -16.34 -4.29
C SER A 69 24.93 -16.37 -2.88
N LEU A 70 26.25 -16.34 -2.76
CA LEU A 70 26.93 -16.25 -1.47
C LEU A 70 26.64 -14.92 -0.77
N SER A 71 26.65 -13.82 -1.52
CA SER A 71 26.35 -12.49 -1.03
C SER A 71 24.90 -12.37 -0.56
N LEU A 72 23.92 -12.87 -1.33
CA LEU A 72 22.51 -12.89 -0.92
C LEU A 72 22.25 -13.81 0.29
N ARG A 73 23.04 -14.87 0.48
CA ARG A 73 22.96 -15.73 1.67
C ARG A 73 23.60 -15.10 2.91
N ARG A 74 24.70 -14.36 2.74
CA ARG A 74 25.41 -13.70 3.85
C ARG A 74 24.78 -12.35 4.24
N PHE A 75 24.25 -11.66 3.25
CA PHE A 75 23.61 -10.35 3.37
C PHE A 75 22.26 -10.44 2.68
N PRO A 76 21.26 -11.10 3.30
CA PRO A 76 19.91 -11.03 2.79
C PRO A 76 19.54 -9.54 2.68
N PRO A 77 18.97 -9.09 1.55
CA PRO A 77 18.51 -7.71 1.44
C PRO A 77 17.48 -7.47 2.54
N THR A 78 17.86 -6.71 3.56
CA THR A 78 16.96 -6.24 4.61
C THR A 78 16.04 -5.20 3.98
N CYS A 79 14.93 -5.66 3.43
CA CYS A 79 13.82 -4.79 2.98
C CYS A 79 12.89 -4.38 4.14
N GLN A 80 13.33 -4.54 5.39
CA GLN A 80 12.57 -4.09 6.54
C GLN A 80 13.08 -2.70 6.92
N PRO A 81 12.26 -1.64 6.74
CA PRO A 81 12.62 -0.34 7.27
C PRO A 81 12.83 -0.47 8.79
N GLU A 82 13.90 0.13 9.30
CA GLU A 82 14.13 0.16 10.74
C GLU A 82 12.96 0.90 11.41
N ARG A 83 12.23 0.19 12.27
CA ARG A 83 11.14 0.81 13.02
C ARG A 83 11.75 1.81 14.00
N LEU A 84 11.37 3.09 13.86
CA LEU A 84 11.85 4.17 14.73
C LEU A 84 11.51 3.90 16.21
N LEU A 85 10.37 3.26 16.46
CA LEU A 85 9.98 2.77 17.78
C LEU A 85 10.09 1.26 17.81
N LYS A 86 10.80 0.73 18.82
CA LYS A 86 10.75 -0.70 19.10
C LYS A 86 9.36 -1.05 19.61
N THR A 87 8.85 -2.20 19.21
CA THR A 87 7.52 -2.64 19.65
C THR A 87 7.50 -4.17 19.69
N PRO A 88 6.78 -4.76 20.66
CA PRO A 88 6.58 -6.20 20.73
C PRO A 88 5.62 -6.70 19.63
N VAL A 89 4.89 -5.80 18.95
CA VAL A 89 3.93 -6.15 17.91
C VAL A 89 4.67 -6.62 16.65
N PRO A 90 4.42 -7.84 16.12
CA PRO A 90 5.13 -8.34 14.95
C PRO A 90 4.72 -7.61 13.66
N ASP A 91 5.43 -7.87 12.56
CA ASP A 91 4.92 -7.55 11.23
C ASP A 91 3.79 -8.51 10.85
N PHE A 92 2.73 -7.97 10.27
CA PHE A 92 1.62 -8.77 9.76
C PHE A 92 1.75 -9.03 8.26
N PRO A 93 1.41 -10.23 7.78
CA PRO A 93 1.38 -10.53 6.36
C PRO A 93 0.39 -9.60 5.64
N LYS A 94 0.70 -9.29 4.38
CA LYS A 94 -0.17 -8.51 3.51
C LYS A 94 -1.04 -9.43 2.65
N GLU A 95 -2.25 -8.98 2.35
CA GLU A 95 -3.21 -9.66 1.47
C GLU A 95 -3.84 -8.66 0.50
N ILE A 96 -4.22 -9.14 -0.69
CA ILE A 96 -5.00 -8.34 -1.62
C ILE A 96 -6.48 -8.45 -1.23
N ARG A 97 -7.17 -7.32 -1.13
CA ARG A 97 -8.61 -7.26 -0.88
C ARG A 97 -9.29 -6.35 -1.89
N LEU A 98 -10.42 -6.79 -2.41
CA LEU A 98 -11.37 -5.93 -3.12
C LEU A 98 -12.27 -5.25 -2.09
N PHE A 99 -12.49 -3.95 -2.25
CA PHE A 99 -13.46 -3.24 -1.42
C PHE A 99 -14.85 -3.43 -1.99
N GLU A 100 -15.77 -3.85 -1.13
CA GLU A 100 -17.16 -4.14 -1.47
C GLU A 100 -18.05 -3.37 -0.49
N LEU A 101 -19.16 -2.84 -1.00
CA LEU A 101 -20.20 -2.27 -0.14
C LEU A 101 -20.78 -3.40 0.72
N ASN A 102 -20.94 -3.13 2.01
CA ASN A 102 -21.49 -4.10 2.95
C ASN A 102 -22.52 -3.41 3.83
N ASP A 103 -23.77 -3.83 3.65
CA ASP A 103 -24.95 -3.26 4.30
C ASP A 103 -24.83 -3.28 5.83
N LEU A 104 -24.15 -4.28 6.41
CA LEU A 104 -23.90 -4.33 7.87
C LEU A 104 -23.14 -3.11 8.40
N TYR A 105 -22.34 -2.47 7.54
CA TYR A 105 -21.51 -1.34 7.90
C TYR A 105 -22.01 0.00 7.30
N SER A 106 -22.89 -0.02 6.30
CA SER A 106 -23.50 1.19 5.72
C SER A 106 -24.90 1.51 6.25
N ASP A 107 -25.65 0.51 6.71
CA ASP A 107 -27.05 0.68 7.11
C ASP A 107 -27.22 1.36 8.48
N PRO A 108 -28.43 1.89 8.75
CA PRO A 108 -28.78 2.45 10.06
C PRO A 108 -28.54 1.50 11.25
N PRO A 109 -28.44 2.04 12.48
CA PRO A 109 -28.38 1.23 13.68
C PRO A 109 -29.56 0.27 13.82
N SER A 110 -29.22 -1.00 14.01
CA SER A 110 -30.12 -2.11 14.29
C SER A 110 -29.34 -3.12 15.15
N PRO A 111 -30.01 -4.05 15.84
CA PRO A 111 -29.30 -5.07 16.62
C PRO A 111 -28.25 -5.85 15.82
N GLU A 112 -28.50 -6.05 14.52
CA GLU A 112 -27.58 -6.75 13.62
C GLU A 112 -26.39 -5.87 13.20
N THR A 113 -26.64 -4.63 12.75
CA THR A 113 -25.55 -3.72 12.34
C THR A 113 -24.70 -3.34 13.54
N ASP A 114 -25.30 -3.10 14.70
CA ASP A 114 -24.58 -2.77 15.93
C ASP A 114 -23.76 -3.95 16.46
N ALA A 115 -24.23 -5.19 16.32
CA ALA A 115 -23.42 -6.38 16.59
C ALA A 115 -22.22 -6.49 15.65
N ALA A 116 -22.41 -6.23 14.35
CA ALA A 116 -21.34 -6.23 13.36
C ALA A 116 -20.28 -5.15 13.66
N TRP A 117 -20.72 -3.94 14.01
CA TRP A 117 -19.82 -2.85 14.40
C TRP A 117 -19.04 -3.19 15.67
N ASN A 118 -19.70 -3.64 16.74
CA ASN A 118 -19.01 -4.06 17.96
C ASN A 118 -17.99 -5.18 17.72
N ALA A 119 -18.27 -6.10 16.78
CA ALA A 119 -17.36 -7.18 16.40
C ALA A 119 -16.09 -6.72 15.65
N LEU A 120 -16.03 -5.46 15.18
CA LEU A 120 -14.81 -4.90 14.59
C LEU A 120 -13.71 -4.68 15.63
N LEU A 121 -14.08 -4.51 16.91
CA LEU A 121 -13.14 -4.51 18.01
C LEU A 121 -12.95 -5.94 18.54
N PRO A 122 -11.70 -6.38 18.75
CA PRO A 122 -11.45 -7.63 19.43
C PRO A 122 -11.85 -7.51 20.90
N PHE A 123 -11.88 -8.65 21.60
CA PHE A 123 -11.85 -8.64 23.06
C PHE A 123 -10.71 -7.73 23.54
N GLY A 124 -10.94 -6.96 24.62
CA GLY A 124 -9.98 -5.96 25.06
C GLY A 124 -9.99 -4.63 24.31
N ARG A 125 -10.98 -4.39 23.43
CA ARG A 125 -11.16 -3.12 22.70
C ARG A 125 -9.96 -2.69 21.85
N GLY A 126 -9.07 -3.61 21.52
CA GLY A 126 -7.83 -3.29 20.81
C GLY A 126 -6.65 -2.88 21.69
N TYR A 127 -6.75 -3.03 23.01
CA TYR A 127 -5.62 -2.90 23.91
C TYR A 127 -4.83 -4.20 24.02
N VAL A 128 -3.52 -4.07 24.19
CA VAL A 128 -2.59 -5.16 24.50
C VAL A 128 -1.83 -4.87 25.77
N PHE A 129 -1.45 -5.92 26.50
CA PHE A 129 -0.45 -5.80 27.57
C PHE A 129 0.94 -5.66 26.96
N VAL A 130 1.76 -4.81 27.55
CA VAL A 130 3.19 -4.74 27.26
C VAL A 130 3.94 -4.86 28.57
N ASP A 131 4.59 -6.00 28.76
CA ASP A 131 5.53 -6.19 29.84
C ASP A 131 6.76 -5.32 29.60
N GLU A 132 7.27 -4.69 30.66
CA GLU A 132 8.52 -3.93 30.64
C GLU A 132 8.63 -2.93 29.47
N PRO A 133 7.71 -1.95 29.35
CA PRO A 133 7.65 -1.04 28.20
C PRO A 133 8.93 -0.23 27.96
N ALA A 134 9.74 -0.05 29.00
CA ALA A 134 11.05 0.58 28.93
C ALA A 134 12.03 -0.19 28.00
N GLU A 135 11.94 -1.52 27.89
CA GLU A 135 12.79 -2.31 26.97
C GLU A 135 12.49 -1.99 25.50
N HIS A 136 11.27 -1.54 25.23
CA HIS A 136 10.80 -1.12 23.92
C HIS A 136 10.93 0.40 23.70
N ASN A 137 11.54 1.14 24.63
CA ASN A 137 11.56 2.61 24.63
C ASN A 137 10.15 3.22 24.49
N LEU A 138 9.14 2.57 25.07
CA LEU A 138 7.78 3.08 25.09
C LEU A 138 7.57 3.99 26.30
N GLU A 139 6.80 5.05 26.10
CA GLU A 139 6.27 5.86 27.20
C GLU A 139 5.34 5.01 28.09
N PRO A 140 5.12 5.40 29.36
CA PRO A 140 4.21 4.69 30.24
C PRO A 140 2.80 4.54 29.62
N GLY A 141 2.26 3.33 29.68
CA GLY A 141 0.92 2.98 29.25
C GLY A 141 -0.12 3.28 30.32
N ILE A 142 -1.35 2.83 30.09
CA ILE A 142 -2.42 2.95 31.09
C ILE A 142 -2.22 1.86 32.14
N GLU A 143 -2.05 2.25 33.40
CA GLU A 143 -1.91 1.32 34.51
C GLU A 143 -3.23 0.59 34.82
N THR A 144 -3.13 -0.72 34.99
CA THR A 144 -4.23 -1.59 35.45
C THR A 144 -3.73 -2.51 36.56
N ASP A 145 -4.64 -3.20 37.26
CA ASP A 145 -4.27 -4.18 38.29
C ASP A 145 -3.41 -5.36 37.76
N TRP A 146 -3.32 -5.51 36.44
CA TRP A 146 -2.61 -6.59 35.76
C TRP A 146 -1.39 -6.12 34.94
N GLY A 147 -1.06 -4.83 34.98
CA GLY A 147 0.04 -4.23 34.24
C GLY A 147 -0.40 -3.11 33.29
N GLN A 148 0.56 -2.59 32.53
CA GLN A 148 0.33 -1.48 31.60
C GLN A 148 -0.27 -1.96 30.28
N ILE A 149 -1.29 -1.24 29.82
CA ILE A 149 -1.95 -1.51 28.54
C ILE A 149 -1.72 -0.40 27.52
N TYR A 150 -1.70 -0.80 26.25
CA TYR A 150 -1.44 0.08 25.10
C TYR A 150 -2.45 -0.17 24.01
N SER A 151 -2.96 0.90 23.40
CA SER A 151 -3.92 0.78 22.30
C SER A 151 -3.21 0.49 20.98
N VAL A 152 -3.66 -0.54 20.27
CA VAL A 152 -3.26 -0.77 18.88
C VAL A 152 -3.94 0.27 17.98
N SER A 153 -3.15 1.03 17.22
CA SER A 153 -3.59 2.18 16.43
C SER A 153 -4.78 1.87 15.50
N MET A 154 -4.77 0.73 14.79
CA MET A 154 -5.86 0.33 13.90
C MET A 154 -7.21 0.21 14.64
N TYR A 155 -7.23 -0.38 15.84
CA TYR A 155 -8.45 -0.53 16.61
C TYR A 155 -8.89 0.79 17.26
N HIS A 156 -7.96 1.69 17.58
CA HIS A 156 -8.31 3.04 18.02
C HIS A 156 -9.00 3.82 16.90
N GLN A 157 -8.46 3.74 15.67
CA GLN A 157 -9.12 4.30 14.48
C GLN A 157 -10.53 3.70 14.32
N MET A 158 -10.67 2.38 14.45
CA MET A 158 -11.98 1.73 14.36
C MET A 158 -12.95 2.20 15.46
N HIS A 159 -12.46 2.40 16.69
CA HIS A 159 -13.25 2.95 17.78
C HIS A 159 -13.77 4.35 17.47
N CYS A 160 -12.88 5.24 17.02
CA CYS A 160 -13.25 6.58 16.58
C CYS A 160 -14.31 6.53 15.46
N LEU A 161 -14.27 5.51 14.59
CA LEU A 161 -15.15 5.45 13.42
C LEU A 161 -16.56 5.07 13.85
N GLY A 162 -16.67 4.15 14.80
CA GLY A 162 -17.93 3.81 15.46
C GLY A 162 -18.55 5.01 16.18
N LEU A 163 -17.73 5.84 16.87
CA LEU A 163 -18.22 7.08 17.48
C LEU A 163 -18.78 8.06 16.46
N VAL A 164 -18.09 8.25 15.33
CA VAL A 164 -18.57 9.11 14.23
C VAL A 164 -19.88 8.56 13.65
N ARG A 165 -19.96 7.25 13.39
CA ARG A 165 -21.19 6.60 12.94
C ARG A 165 -22.35 6.84 13.90
N ARG A 166 -22.13 6.60 15.20
CA ARG A 166 -23.15 6.77 16.23
C ARG A 166 -23.67 8.21 16.26
N ASN A 167 -22.76 9.18 16.24
CA ASN A 167 -23.13 10.60 16.25
C ASN A 167 -23.87 11.01 14.98
N TYR A 168 -23.47 10.49 13.81
CA TYR A 168 -24.17 10.73 12.54
C TYR A 168 -25.62 10.25 12.59
N TRP A 169 -25.88 9.02 13.00
CA TRP A 169 -27.23 8.47 13.06
C TRP A 169 -28.10 9.12 14.14
N ARG A 170 -27.52 9.44 15.31
CA ARG A 170 -28.21 10.21 16.35
C ARG A 170 -28.67 11.57 15.84
N LEU A 171 -27.81 12.27 15.11
CA LEU A 171 -28.15 13.57 14.52
C LEU A 171 -29.27 13.44 13.48
N LEU A 172 -29.19 12.45 12.58
CA LEU A 172 -30.24 12.23 11.59
C LEU A 172 -31.59 11.94 12.24
N ASN A 173 -31.63 11.02 13.22
CA ASN A 173 -32.87 10.67 13.93
C ASN A 173 -33.44 11.89 14.65
N ALA A 174 -32.60 12.65 15.35
CA ALA A 174 -33.00 13.89 15.99
C ALA A 174 -33.68 14.90 15.05
N VAL A 175 -33.11 15.10 13.85
CA VAL A 175 -33.67 15.99 12.83
C VAL A 175 -35.00 15.44 12.29
N MET A 176 -35.06 14.14 12.00
CA MET A 176 -36.27 13.49 11.49
C MET A 176 -37.43 13.49 12.49
N GLU A 177 -37.12 13.37 13.78
CA GLU A 177 -38.09 13.36 14.89
C GLU A 177 -38.40 14.77 15.41
N ASN A 178 -37.72 15.81 14.90
CA ASN A 178 -37.79 17.19 15.39
C ASN A 178 -37.54 17.27 16.92
N SER A 179 -36.58 16.48 17.40
CA SER A 179 -36.23 16.39 18.82
C SER A 179 -35.39 17.60 19.25
N THR A 180 -35.83 18.29 20.30
CA THR A 180 -35.08 19.39 20.92
C THR A 180 -33.90 18.92 21.76
N ASP A 181 -33.88 17.64 22.14
CA ASP A 181 -32.81 17.05 22.97
C ASP A 181 -31.48 16.97 22.22
N ALA A 182 -31.55 16.96 20.88
CA ALA A 182 -30.42 16.95 19.99
C ALA A 182 -29.51 18.17 20.11
N TYR A 183 -30.06 19.31 20.53
CA TYR A 183 -29.29 20.55 20.67
C TYR A 183 -28.26 20.42 21.79
N ALA A 184 -28.67 19.92 22.96
CA ALA A 184 -27.78 19.74 24.10
C ALA A 184 -26.65 18.74 23.79
N GLU A 185 -26.97 17.66 23.08
CA GLU A 185 -25.96 16.69 22.63
C GLU A 185 -25.02 17.30 21.57
N ALA A 186 -25.56 18.02 20.58
CA ALA A 186 -24.74 18.69 19.57
C ALA A 186 -23.80 19.74 20.18
N GLU A 187 -24.29 20.51 21.15
CA GLU A 187 -23.48 21.46 21.94
C GLU A 187 -22.38 20.73 22.72
N HIS A 188 -22.72 19.64 23.40
CA HIS A 188 -21.75 18.81 24.12
C HIS A 188 -20.66 18.25 23.18
N GLN A 189 -21.02 17.77 21.98
CA GLN A 189 -20.06 17.28 20.98
C GLN A 189 -19.17 18.42 20.45
N PHE A 190 -19.74 19.61 20.25
CA PHE A 190 -19.00 20.78 19.78
C PHE A 190 -17.98 21.27 20.81
N VAL A 191 -18.36 21.31 22.09
CA VAL A 191 -17.50 21.79 23.18
C VAL A 191 -16.40 20.78 23.54
N ASN A 192 -16.72 19.48 23.59
CA ASN A 192 -15.76 18.48 24.06
C ASN A 192 -14.76 18.01 22.99
N SER A 193 -14.83 18.54 21.77
CA SER A 193 -13.92 18.30 20.63
C SER A 193 -13.64 16.83 20.27
N HIS A 194 -14.37 15.87 20.84
CA HIS A 194 -14.05 14.44 20.70
C HIS A 194 -14.16 14.01 19.23
N THR A 195 -15.27 14.35 18.59
CA THR A 195 -15.48 14.10 17.16
C THR A 195 -14.43 14.83 16.30
N GLY A 196 -14.01 16.04 16.70
CA GLY A 196 -12.99 16.82 16.00
C GLY A 196 -11.61 16.14 15.98
N HIS A 197 -11.16 15.58 17.10
CA HIS A 197 -9.90 14.85 17.10
C HIS A 197 -10.00 13.51 16.36
N CYS A 198 -11.17 12.84 16.36
CA CYS A 198 -11.38 11.64 15.56
C CYS A 198 -11.12 11.93 14.08
N PHE A 199 -11.65 13.05 13.57
CA PHE A 199 -11.40 13.47 12.18
C PHE A 199 -9.92 13.72 11.89
N ASP A 200 -9.19 14.43 12.77
CA ASP A 200 -7.76 14.64 12.56
C ASP A 200 -6.97 13.33 12.68
N TYR A 201 -7.35 12.44 13.61
CA TYR A 201 -6.69 11.13 13.74
C TYR A 201 -6.90 10.27 12.50
N PHE A 202 -8.08 10.28 11.88
CA PHE A 202 -8.30 9.64 10.58
C PHE A 202 -7.45 10.23 9.48
N ARG A 203 -7.44 11.56 9.35
CA ARG A 203 -6.62 12.25 8.37
C ARG A 203 -5.16 11.80 8.48
N GLN A 204 -4.58 11.85 9.67
CA GLN A 204 -3.20 11.42 9.92
C GLN A 204 -3.00 9.92 9.65
N SER A 205 -3.96 9.08 10.02
CA SER A 205 -3.87 7.62 9.82
C SER A 205 -3.92 7.23 8.35
N PHE A 206 -4.74 7.91 7.55
CA PHE A 206 -4.83 7.70 6.10
C PHE A 206 -3.59 8.20 5.39
N GLU A 207 -3.10 9.41 5.74
CA GLU A 207 -1.84 9.93 5.22
C GLU A 207 -0.64 9.04 5.59
N CYS A 208 -0.63 8.47 6.80
CA CYS A 208 0.39 7.53 7.24
C CYS A 208 0.31 6.19 6.49
N SER A 209 -0.90 5.71 6.19
CA SER A 209 -1.10 4.47 5.43
C SER A 209 -0.75 4.65 3.95
N ALA A 210 -0.94 5.87 3.42
CA ALA A 210 -0.58 6.29 2.07
C ALA A 210 -0.95 5.27 0.98
N ASP A 211 -2.19 4.77 1.01
CA ASP A 211 -2.67 3.86 -0.03
C ASP A 211 -2.76 4.59 -1.38
N MET A 212 -1.77 4.34 -2.25
CA MET A 212 -1.68 4.95 -3.57
C MET A 212 -2.32 4.09 -4.68
N THR A 213 -3.21 3.17 -4.32
CA THR A 213 -3.96 2.39 -5.31
C THR A 213 -4.70 3.32 -6.27
N LEU A 214 -4.54 3.09 -7.59
CA LEU A 214 -5.22 3.89 -8.60
C LEU A 214 -6.64 3.37 -8.79
N GLU A 215 -7.61 4.15 -8.32
CA GLU A 215 -9.01 3.83 -8.46
C GLU A 215 -9.56 4.31 -9.82
N TRP A 216 -10.35 3.46 -10.47
CA TRP A 216 -11.03 3.78 -11.73
C TRP A 216 -12.51 4.11 -11.50
N PRO A 217 -13.13 4.93 -12.38
CA PRO A 217 -14.53 5.28 -12.23
C PRO A 217 -15.46 4.09 -12.48
N ARG A 218 -16.51 3.96 -11.66
CA ARG A 218 -17.57 2.95 -11.82
C ARG A 218 -18.30 3.12 -13.14
N LEU A 219 -18.89 2.01 -13.63
CA LEU A 219 -19.77 2.01 -14.79
C LEU A 219 -21.19 2.34 -14.34
N GLU A 220 -21.73 3.44 -14.84
CA GLU A 220 -23.10 3.87 -14.54
C GLU A 220 -24.09 3.17 -15.48
N GLU A 221 -25.38 3.17 -15.13
CA GLU A 221 -26.44 2.50 -15.91
C GLU A 221 -26.52 2.99 -17.37
N ASP A 222 -26.19 4.27 -17.61
CA ASP A 222 -26.17 4.89 -18.93
C ASP A 222 -24.89 4.57 -19.74
N GLY A 223 -24.02 3.72 -19.20
CA GLY A 223 -22.77 3.29 -19.82
C GLY A 223 -21.60 4.28 -19.67
N ARG A 224 -21.82 5.42 -19.00
CA ARG A 224 -20.76 6.41 -18.77
C ARG A 224 -19.93 6.06 -17.52
N ARG A 225 -18.79 6.73 -17.40
CA ARG A 225 -17.88 6.63 -16.26
C ARG A 225 -17.48 8.02 -15.79
N TYR A 226 -17.95 8.42 -14.61
CA TYR A 226 -17.68 9.76 -14.08
C TYR A 226 -17.62 9.86 -12.55
N GLN A 227 -17.89 8.78 -11.82
CA GLN A 227 -17.77 8.72 -10.35
C GLN A 227 -16.75 7.64 -9.96
N VAL A 228 -15.92 7.93 -8.97
CA VAL A 228 -14.97 6.98 -8.37
C VAL A 228 -15.45 6.73 -6.95
N ASP A 229 -15.66 5.47 -6.58
CA ASP A 229 -16.22 5.06 -5.28
C ASP A 229 -15.37 3.99 -4.57
N GLY A 230 -14.23 3.61 -5.14
CA GLY A 230 -13.31 2.62 -4.57
C GLY A 230 -13.78 1.16 -4.66
N GLY A 231 -14.98 0.90 -5.20
CA GLY A 231 -15.55 -0.45 -5.27
C GLY A 231 -14.83 -1.36 -6.27
N ASP A 232 -14.71 -2.65 -5.92
CA ASP A 232 -14.14 -3.70 -6.77
C ASP A 232 -12.70 -3.44 -7.25
N ILE A 233 -11.95 -2.65 -6.49
CA ILE A 233 -10.55 -2.30 -6.78
C ILE A 233 -9.64 -3.02 -5.78
N PRO A 234 -8.51 -3.63 -6.23
CA PRO A 234 -7.63 -4.38 -5.36
C PRO A 234 -6.67 -3.49 -4.57
N HIS A 235 -6.74 -3.58 -3.24
CA HIS A 235 -5.85 -2.91 -2.29
C HIS A 235 -4.91 -3.89 -1.59
N VAL A 236 -3.72 -3.43 -1.20
CA VAL A 236 -2.76 -4.23 -0.40
C VAL A 236 -3.01 -3.95 1.09
N CYS A 237 -3.70 -4.85 1.76
CA CYS A 237 -4.09 -4.70 3.16
C CYS A 237 -3.22 -5.53 4.10
N ALA A 238 -3.14 -5.15 5.37
CA ALA A 238 -2.70 -6.10 6.41
C ALA A 238 -3.74 -7.21 6.59
N SER A 239 -3.30 -8.45 6.81
CA SER A 239 -4.20 -9.58 6.93
C SER A 239 -5.06 -9.47 8.18
N LYS A 240 -6.38 -9.34 7.98
CA LYS A 240 -7.35 -9.26 9.08
C LYS A 240 -7.32 -10.53 9.93
N GLN A 241 -7.12 -11.69 9.31
CA GLN A 241 -7.04 -12.97 10.03
C GLN A 241 -5.82 -13.04 10.94
N ALA A 242 -4.64 -12.67 10.43
CA ALA A 242 -3.41 -12.67 11.22
C ALA A 242 -3.49 -11.67 12.39
N LEU A 243 -4.06 -10.48 12.13
CA LEU A 243 -4.33 -9.48 13.17
C LEU A 243 -5.25 -10.04 14.27
N LYS A 244 -6.37 -10.66 13.88
CA LYS A 244 -7.30 -11.26 14.85
C LYS A 244 -6.62 -12.34 15.69
N GLN A 245 -5.86 -13.24 15.07
CA GLN A 245 -5.15 -14.31 15.77
C GLN A 245 -4.14 -13.77 16.79
N TYR A 246 -3.43 -12.69 16.44
CA TYR A 246 -2.57 -12.00 17.39
C TYR A 246 -3.37 -11.43 18.57
N MET A 247 -4.46 -10.72 18.29
CA MET A 247 -5.29 -10.15 19.36
C MET A 247 -5.92 -11.21 20.26
N ASP A 248 -6.34 -12.35 19.73
CA ASP A 248 -6.89 -13.45 20.53
C ASP A 248 -5.93 -13.93 21.64
N VAL A 249 -4.61 -13.71 21.48
CA VAL A 249 -3.57 -14.08 22.45
C VAL A 249 -3.13 -12.91 23.33
N TYR A 250 -2.93 -11.72 22.77
CA TYR A 250 -2.26 -10.60 23.44
C TYR A 250 -3.20 -9.49 23.96
N HIS A 251 -4.52 -9.65 23.76
CA HIS A 251 -5.48 -8.63 24.18
C HIS A 251 -5.59 -8.45 25.70
N PHE A 252 -6.03 -7.26 26.09
CA PHE A 252 -6.51 -6.98 27.44
C PHE A 252 -7.84 -7.70 27.72
N ASN A 253 -7.85 -8.82 28.44
CA ASN A 253 -9.05 -9.66 28.61
C ASN A 253 -10.16 -9.09 29.52
N ASN A 254 -9.93 -7.98 30.23
CA ASN A 254 -10.89 -7.38 31.17
C ASN A 254 -11.68 -6.20 30.59
N SER A 255 -11.95 -6.22 29.29
CA SER A 255 -12.78 -5.19 28.65
C SER A 255 -13.80 -5.78 27.67
N HIS A 256 -14.98 -5.15 27.62
CA HIS A 256 -16.09 -5.54 26.74
C HIS A 256 -15.95 -4.87 25.37
N ASN A 257 -16.49 -5.51 24.32
CA ASN A 257 -16.44 -5.03 22.94
C ASN A 257 -17.65 -4.17 22.52
N ASN A 258 -18.47 -3.72 23.47
CA ASN A 258 -19.78 -3.09 23.23
C ASN A 258 -19.75 -1.55 23.17
N ASP A 259 -18.58 -0.93 23.07
CA ASP A 259 -18.42 0.51 23.30
C ASP A 259 -18.50 1.38 22.04
N ILE A 260 -18.68 0.79 20.85
CA ILE A 260 -18.62 1.53 19.57
C ILE A 260 -19.92 1.57 18.79
N ALA A 261 -20.83 0.62 19.02
CA ALA A 261 -22.16 0.67 18.44
C ALA A 261 -23.06 1.74 19.09
N ALA A 262 -24.19 2.03 18.43
CA ALA A 262 -25.01 3.22 18.68
C ALA A 262 -25.94 3.12 19.90
#